data_AF-A0A2G2XU05-F1
#
_entry.id   AF-A0A2G2XU05-F1
#
_cell.length_a   1.000
_cell.length_b   1.000
_cell.length_c   1.000
_cell.angle_alpha   90.00
_cell.angle_beta   90.00
_cell.angle_gamma   90.00
#
_symmetry.space_group_name_H-M   'P 1'
#
loop_
_entity.id
_entity.type
_entity.pdbx_description
1 polymer ?
#
loop_
_entity_poly.entity_id
_entity_poly.type
_entity_poly.pdbx_seq_one_letter_code
_entity_poly.pdbx_strand_id
1 'polypeptide(L)'
;MKLPDPPLPSYTFTIYHRDIFEKSNFKNYDSLLESRLARCHARARYLALAHESKNGSLGGDMLELVPKSTDTYNNGEYVASFLIGSQMIKNYLLVDTGSDLLWWQCGPCEANKCYYQHQPLYNSTASKTFRKVDCDQHGFKCKTDDPHFYCNLQSFECKYDVEYTDGSSVKGFIADDVITFVLDNRPIRVMFGCSKDQTGHFLASSSGVVGLGRDVSRGYSLPSQFGGT
;
A
#
# COMPACT_ATOMS: atom_id res chain seq x y z
N MET A 1 3.11 33.71 24.52
CA MET A 1 4.27 33.32 23.69
C MET A 1 3.84 32.10 22.88
N LYS A 2 3.50 32.26 21.60
CA LYS A 2 3.26 31.09 20.74
C LYS A 2 4.65 30.54 20.43
N LEU A 3 4.97 29.33 20.91
CA LEU A 3 6.13 28.63 20.38
C LEU A 3 5.90 28.48 18.87
N PRO A 4 6.79 28.96 18.00
CA PRO A 4 6.73 28.58 16.61
C PRO A 4 6.92 27.06 16.56
N ASP A 5 6.03 26.37 15.85
CA ASP A 5 6.25 24.95 15.56
C ASP A 5 7.66 24.82 14.96
N PRO A 6 8.49 23.88 15.44
CA PRO A 6 9.77 23.62 14.78
C PRO A 6 9.47 23.35 13.31
N PRO A 7 10.32 23.75 12.36
CA PRO A 7 10.11 23.49 10.95
C PRO A 7 10.17 21.96 10.74
N LEU A 8 9.02 21.32 10.90
CA LEU A 8 8.83 19.94 10.53
C LEU A 8 9.08 19.89 9.02
N PRO A 9 9.93 18.97 8.56
CA PRO A 9 10.11 18.80 7.13
C PRO A 9 8.76 18.50 6.49
N SER A 10 8.29 19.40 5.62
CA SER A 10 7.08 19.17 4.85
C SER A 10 7.39 18.13 3.79
N TYR A 11 6.57 17.08 3.75
CA TYR A 11 6.66 16.02 2.75
C TYR A 11 5.41 16.06 1.90
N THR A 12 5.55 16.48 0.64
CA THR A 12 4.38 16.62 -0.25
C THR A 12 4.50 15.69 -1.45
N PHE A 13 3.46 14.88 -1.66
CA PHE A 13 3.32 14.04 -2.84
C PHE A 13 2.03 14.37 -3.60
N THR A 14 2.06 14.17 -4.91
CA THR A 14 0.89 14.41 -5.77
C THR A 14 -0.04 13.21 -5.71
N ILE A 15 -1.32 13.48 -5.44
CA ILE A 15 -2.41 12.51 -5.47
C ILE A 15 -3.21 12.70 -6.75
N TYR A 16 -3.58 11.59 -7.37
CA TYR A 16 -4.40 11.52 -8.57
C TYR A 16 -5.62 10.66 -8.30
N HIS A 17 -6.78 11.06 -8.81
CA HIS A 17 -7.95 10.19 -8.82
C HIS A 17 -7.73 9.06 -9.84
N ARG A 18 -8.04 7.82 -9.47
CA ARG A 18 -7.79 6.60 -10.27
C ARG A 18 -8.34 6.67 -11.68
N ASP A 19 -9.53 7.25 -11.84
CA ASP A 19 -10.17 7.41 -13.15
C ASP A 19 -9.30 8.11 -14.21
N ILE A 20 -8.30 8.90 -13.81
CA ILE A 20 -7.34 9.49 -14.77
C ILE A 20 -6.61 8.38 -15.55
N PHE A 21 -6.32 7.26 -14.89
CA PHE A 21 -5.64 6.09 -15.48
C PHE A 21 -6.59 5.10 -16.13
N GLU A 22 -7.86 5.09 -15.72
CA GLU A 22 -8.89 4.19 -16.25
C GLU A 22 -9.75 4.84 -17.33
N LYS A 23 -9.54 6.12 -17.65
CA LYS A 23 -10.36 6.89 -18.59
C LYS A 23 -10.53 6.18 -19.94
N SER A 24 -9.47 5.50 -20.42
CA SER A 24 -9.49 4.71 -21.66
C SER A 24 -10.42 3.49 -21.62
N ASN A 25 -10.82 3.04 -20.43
CA ASN A 25 -11.72 1.90 -20.24
C ASN A 25 -13.21 2.30 -20.39
N PHE A 26 -13.51 3.59 -20.45
CA PHE A 26 -14.88 4.12 -20.53
C PHE A 26 -15.16 4.71 -21.92
N LYS A 27 -16.36 4.42 -22.44
CA LYS A 27 -16.76 4.85 -23.78
C LYS A 27 -16.97 6.36 -23.88
N ASN A 28 -17.52 6.95 -22.82
CA ASN A 28 -17.88 8.36 -22.72
C ASN A 28 -17.96 8.82 -21.26
N TYR A 29 -18.21 10.11 -21.05
CA TYR A 29 -18.34 10.70 -19.72
C TYR A 29 -19.46 10.05 -18.89
N ASP A 30 -20.59 9.72 -19.52
CA ASP A 30 -21.73 9.10 -18.82
C ASP A 30 -21.37 7.73 -18.26
N SER A 31 -20.68 6.88 -19.03
CA SER A 31 -20.23 5.56 -18.54
C SER A 31 -19.22 5.67 -17.39
N LEU A 32 -18.38 6.71 -17.39
CA LEU A 32 -17.50 7.01 -16.27
C LEU A 32 -18.29 7.51 -15.05
N LEU A 33 -19.29 8.37 -15.26
CA LEU A 33 -20.15 8.90 -14.21
C LEU A 33 -20.95 7.76 -13.53
N GLU A 34 -21.57 6.88 -14.31
CA GLU A 34 -22.29 5.71 -13.79
C GLU A 34 -21.38 4.80 -12.95
N SER A 35 -20.16 4.55 -13.43
CA SER A 35 -19.17 3.77 -12.67
C SER A 35 -18.79 4.45 -11.34
N ARG A 36 -18.65 5.79 -11.34
CA ARG A 36 -18.41 6.57 -10.11
C ARG A 36 -19.57 6.45 -9.13
N LEU A 37 -20.81 6.66 -9.61
CA LEU A 37 -22.01 6.56 -8.77
C LEU A 37 -22.14 5.16 -8.16
N ALA A 38 -21.92 4.11 -8.96
CA ALA A 38 -21.97 2.74 -8.49
C ALA A 38 -20.95 2.49 -7.36
N ARG A 39 -19.71 2.96 -7.52
CA ARG A 39 -18.65 2.84 -6.50
C ARG A 39 -18.97 3.63 -5.23
N CYS A 40 -19.45 4.87 -5.36
CA CYS A 40 -19.87 5.69 -4.22
C CYS A 40 -21.03 5.03 -3.45
N HIS A 41 -22.02 4.49 -4.16
CA HIS A 41 -23.15 3.80 -3.56
C HIS A 41 -22.73 2.51 -2.84
N ALA A 42 -21.82 1.72 -3.43
CA ALA A 42 -21.24 0.55 -2.78
C ALA A 42 -20.51 0.91 -1.49
N ARG A 43 -19.69 1.98 -1.50
CA ARG A 43 -19.01 2.46 -0.29
C ARG A 43 -20.00 2.93 0.78
N ALA A 44 -21.01 3.71 0.40
CA ALA A 44 -22.02 4.21 1.33
C ALA A 44 -22.76 3.04 2.01
N ARG A 45 -23.12 2.00 1.24
CA ARG A 45 -23.72 0.77 1.77
C ARG A 45 -22.80 0.06 2.75
N TYR A 46 -21.53 -0.13 2.40
CA TYR A 46 -20.55 -0.75 3.29
C TYR A 46 -20.42 -0.01 4.63
N LEU A 47 -20.32 1.32 4.59
CA LEU A 47 -20.21 2.14 5.79
C LEU A 47 -21.48 2.10 6.65
N ALA A 48 -22.65 2.07 6.04
CA ALA A 48 -23.92 1.93 6.76
C ALA A 48 -23.99 0.59 7.51
N LEU A 49 -23.63 -0.52 6.85
CA LEU A 49 -23.61 -1.85 7.46
C LEU A 49 -22.57 -1.94 8.60
N ALA A 50 -21.38 -1.39 8.41
CA ALA A 50 -20.35 -1.35 9.45
C ALA A 50 -20.77 -0.53 10.67
N HIS A 51 -21.58 0.53 10.48
CA HIS A 51 -22.14 1.33 11.56
C HIS A 51 -23.23 0.58 12.32
N GLU A 52 -24.14 -0.12 11.63
CA GLU A 52 -25.19 -0.93 12.26
C GLU A 52 -24.61 -2.09 13.08
N SER A 53 -23.57 -2.75 12.57
CA SER A 53 -22.86 -3.82 13.29
C SER A 53 -22.25 -3.35 14.62
N LYS A 54 -21.78 -2.10 14.71
CA LYS A 54 -21.23 -1.53 15.95
C LYS A 54 -22.29 -1.21 17.01
N ASN A 55 -23.54 -1.01 16.63
CA ASN A 55 -24.64 -0.73 17.56
C ASN A 55 -25.32 -2.00 18.11
N GLY A 56 -24.98 -3.18 17.58
CA GLY A 56 -25.49 -4.48 18.05
C GLY A 56 -24.65 -5.07 19.18
N SER A 57 -24.90 -4.65 20.42
CA SER A 57 -24.55 -5.46 21.59
C SER A 57 -25.59 -6.58 21.74
N LEU A 58 -25.21 -7.83 21.45
CA LEU A 58 -25.69 -9.06 22.10
C LEU A 58 -25.00 -10.26 21.47
N GLY A 59 -24.36 -11.08 22.32
CA GLY A 59 -23.62 -12.27 21.92
C GLY A 59 -24.50 -13.33 21.22
N GLY A 60 -23.89 -14.03 20.28
CA GLY A 60 -24.49 -15.15 19.57
C GLY A 60 -24.01 -15.18 18.13
N ASP A 61 -23.00 -16.02 17.88
CA ASP A 61 -22.40 -16.45 16.60
C ASP A 61 -22.17 -15.36 15.53
N MET A 62 -20.92 -15.26 15.08
CA MET A 62 -20.51 -14.35 14.00
C MET A 62 -21.18 -14.78 12.68
N LEU A 63 -22.44 -14.42 12.50
CA LEU A 63 -23.12 -14.51 11.22
C LEU A 63 -22.31 -13.66 10.25
N GLU A 64 -21.64 -14.33 9.30
CA GLU A 64 -21.10 -13.76 8.06
C GLU A 64 -22.22 -12.94 7.37
N LEU A 65 -22.42 -11.71 7.80
CA LEU A 65 -23.31 -10.74 7.17
C LEU A 65 -22.58 -9.90 6.12
N VAL A 66 -21.40 -10.35 5.69
CA VAL A 66 -20.77 -9.89 4.46
C VAL A 66 -21.49 -10.60 3.32
N PRO A 67 -22.25 -9.91 2.45
CA PRO A 67 -22.73 -10.53 1.24
C PRO A 67 -21.48 -10.96 0.46
N LYS A 68 -21.28 -12.28 0.27
CA LYS A 68 -20.25 -12.88 -0.59
C LYS A 68 -20.35 -12.45 -2.07
N SER A 69 -21.21 -11.48 -2.39
CA SER A 69 -21.45 -10.94 -3.73
C SER A 69 -22.10 -9.54 -3.68
N THR A 70 -21.46 -8.61 -2.99
CA THR A 70 -21.41 -7.25 -3.56
C THR A 70 -20.03 -7.13 -4.14
N ASP A 71 -19.88 -6.77 -5.41
CA ASP A 71 -18.60 -6.35 -5.97
C ASP A 71 -18.03 -5.28 -5.03
N THR A 72 -17.20 -5.70 -4.08
CA THR A 72 -16.41 -4.80 -3.26
C THR A 72 -15.39 -4.28 -4.24
N TYR A 73 -15.76 -3.20 -4.94
CA TYR A 73 -14.84 -2.37 -5.70
C TYR A 73 -13.91 -1.70 -4.69
N ASN A 74 -13.06 -2.52 -4.06
CA ASN A 74 -12.11 -2.19 -3.02
C ASN A 74 -10.76 -1.78 -3.61
N ASN A 75 -10.74 -1.56 -4.92
CA ASN A 75 -9.66 -0.85 -5.57
C ASN A 75 -9.78 0.60 -5.07
N GLY A 76 -8.82 1.08 -4.28
CA GLY A 76 -8.79 2.45 -3.76
C GLY A 76 -9.02 3.52 -4.84
N GLU A 77 -9.38 4.74 -4.42
CA GLU A 77 -9.76 5.82 -5.34
C GLU A 77 -8.61 6.71 -5.77
N TYR A 78 -7.54 6.71 -5.00
CA TYR A 78 -6.47 7.66 -5.13
C TYR A 78 -5.15 6.92 -5.28
N VAL A 79 -4.33 7.37 -6.21
CA VAL A 79 -2.96 6.92 -6.37
C VAL A 79 -2.02 8.10 -6.16
N ALA A 80 -0.89 7.84 -5.50
CA ALA A 80 0.15 8.82 -5.25
C ALA A 80 1.37 8.52 -6.12
N SER A 81 2.03 9.56 -6.64
CA SER A 81 3.26 9.37 -7.43
C SER A 81 4.52 9.54 -6.59
N PHE A 82 5.44 8.60 -6.71
CA PHE A 82 6.74 8.60 -6.05
C PHE A 82 7.86 8.34 -7.06
N LEU A 83 9.03 8.95 -6.85
CA LEU A 83 10.25 8.60 -7.56
C LEU A 83 11.02 7.60 -6.71
N ILE A 84 11.19 6.36 -7.19
CA ILE A 84 11.72 5.26 -6.40
C ILE A 84 13.16 4.92 -6.84
N GLY A 85 14.00 4.70 -5.82
CA GLY A 85 15.39 4.30 -5.91
C GLY A 85 16.33 5.41 -6.38
N SER A 86 17.63 5.11 -6.39
CA SER A 86 18.68 6.05 -6.85
C SER A 86 18.52 6.51 -8.30
N GLN A 87 17.76 5.77 -9.09
CA GLN A 87 17.42 6.04 -10.48
C GLN A 87 16.19 6.93 -10.66
N MET A 88 15.47 7.24 -9.56
CA MET A 88 14.28 8.09 -9.55
C MET A 88 13.19 7.65 -10.55
N ILE A 89 12.90 6.35 -10.64
CA ILE A 89 11.84 5.86 -11.53
C ILE A 89 10.48 6.24 -10.94
N LYS A 90 9.67 6.94 -11.74
CA LYS A 90 8.32 7.34 -11.36
C LYS A 90 7.40 6.13 -11.29
N ASN A 91 6.80 5.92 -10.12
CA ASN A 91 5.81 4.89 -9.86
C ASN A 91 4.54 5.51 -9.28
N TYR A 92 3.42 4.81 -9.43
CA TYR A 92 2.14 5.17 -8.83
C TYR A 92 1.77 4.09 -7.83
N LEU A 93 1.46 4.49 -6.60
CA LEU A 93 1.07 3.58 -5.53
C LEU A 93 -0.35 3.92 -5.07
N LEU A 94 -1.16 2.90 -4.85
CA LEU A 94 -2.53 3.05 -4.35
C LEU A 94 -2.49 3.59 -2.93
N VAL A 95 -3.24 4.66 -2.66
CA VAL A 95 -3.34 5.24 -1.32
C VAL A 95 -4.28 4.40 -0.48
N ASP A 96 -3.77 3.86 0.61
CA ASP A 96 -4.54 3.03 1.54
C ASP A 96 -4.38 3.53 2.98
N THR A 97 -5.43 4.11 3.54
CA THR A 97 -5.46 4.56 4.94
C THR A 97 -5.87 3.45 5.92
N GLY A 98 -6.25 2.27 5.40
CA GLY A 98 -6.72 1.11 6.16
C GLY A 98 -5.62 0.11 6.50
N SER A 99 -4.43 0.22 5.89
CA SER A 99 -3.28 -0.64 6.19
C SER A 99 -2.00 0.15 6.46
N ASP A 100 -1.06 -0.51 7.15
CA ASP A 100 0.23 0.08 7.48
C ASP A 100 1.32 -0.23 6.44
N LEU A 101 1.24 -1.32 5.66
CA LEU A 101 2.38 -1.72 4.83
C LEU A 101 2.54 -0.84 3.58
N LEU A 102 3.64 -0.08 3.49
CA LEU A 102 4.16 0.45 2.22
C LEU A 102 4.82 -0.68 1.42
N TRP A 103 4.38 -0.93 0.19
CA TRP A 103 4.99 -1.96 -0.67
C TRP A 103 4.85 -1.65 -2.17
N TRP A 104 5.71 -2.27 -2.99
CA TRP A 104 5.60 -2.28 -4.45
C TRP A 104 6.16 -3.57 -5.05
N GLN A 105 5.73 -3.92 -6.28
CA GLN A 105 6.18 -5.14 -6.95
C GLN A 105 7.64 -5.05 -7.37
N CYS A 106 8.39 -6.10 -7.05
CA CYS A 106 9.81 -6.21 -7.33
C CYS A 106 10.10 -7.28 -8.38
N GLY A 107 10.99 -7.01 -9.32
CA GLY A 107 11.49 -7.97 -10.31
C GLY A 107 12.74 -8.73 -9.85
N PRO A 108 13.04 -9.92 -10.39
CA PRO A 108 12.15 -10.73 -11.23
C PRO A 108 11.03 -11.37 -10.40
N CYS A 109 9.89 -11.64 -11.03
CA CYS A 109 8.79 -12.38 -10.43
C CYS A 109 8.71 -13.79 -11.02
N GLU A 110 8.29 -14.75 -10.21
CA GLU A 110 7.94 -16.08 -10.70
C GLU A 110 6.69 -16.02 -11.60
N ALA A 111 6.54 -17.00 -12.48
CA ALA A 111 5.41 -17.07 -13.41
C ALA A 111 4.09 -17.06 -12.63
N ASN A 112 3.18 -16.17 -13.04
CA ASN A 112 1.85 -15.98 -12.44
C ASN A 112 1.85 -15.53 -10.96
N LYS A 113 2.98 -15.05 -10.41
CA LYS A 113 3.04 -14.54 -9.03
C LYS A 113 2.89 -13.03 -8.93
N CYS A 114 3.25 -12.29 -9.97
CA CYS A 114 3.06 -10.85 -10.01
C CYS A 114 1.90 -10.49 -10.93
N TYR A 115 1.10 -9.50 -10.52
CA TYR A 115 0.05 -8.98 -11.38
C TYR A 115 0.64 -8.05 -12.44
N TYR A 116 -0.06 -7.92 -13.57
CA TYR A 116 0.35 -6.98 -14.61
C TYR A 116 0.25 -5.54 -14.11
N GLN A 117 1.34 -4.78 -14.22
CA GLN A 117 1.38 -3.34 -13.98
C GLN A 117 1.96 -2.60 -15.19
N HIS A 118 1.53 -1.35 -15.40
CA HIS A 118 1.99 -0.50 -16.50
C HIS A 118 3.44 -0.03 -16.33
N GLN A 119 3.83 0.28 -15.09
CA GLN A 119 5.22 0.65 -14.78
C GLN A 119 6.10 -0.61 -14.76
N PRO A 120 7.41 -0.50 -15.05
CA PRO A 120 8.31 -1.63 -14.90
C PRO A 120 8.34 -2.12 -13.44
N LEU A 121 8.51 -3.42 -13.25
CA LEU A 121 8.79 -3.98 -11.93
C LEU A 121 10.05 -3.34 -11.36
N TYR A 122 10.06 -3.07 -10.05
CA TYR A 122 11.22 -2.48 -9.41
C TYR A 122 12.40 -3.45 -9.45
N ASN A 123 13.51 -3.02 -10.06
CA ASN A 123 14.76 -3.77 -10.10
C ASN A 123 15.70 -3.30 -8.97
N SER A 124 15.82 -4.10 -7.91
CA SER A 124 16.67 -3.78 -6.76
C SER A 124 18.15 -3.67 -7.11
N THR A 125 18.64 -4.39 -8.13
CA THR A 125 20.06 -4.34 -8.53
C THR A 125 20.43 -3.05 -9.26
N ALA A 126 19.43 -2.32 -9.78
CA ALA A 126 19.63 -1.04 -10.44
C ALA A 126 19.72 0.13 -9.45
N SER A 127 19.26 -0.03 -8.21
CA SER A 127 19.29 1.02 -7.20
C SER A 127 20.53 0.91 -6.32
N LYS A 128 21.41 1.91 -6.37
CA LYS A 128 22.61 1.99 -5.53
C LYS A 128 22.31 2.26 -4.05
N THR A 129 21.09 2.67 -3.75
CA THR A 129 20.63 3.00 -2.40
C THR A 129 19.80 1.88 -1.76
N PHE A 130 19.49 0.82 -2.51
CA PHE A 130 18.75 -0.33 -2.03
C PHE A 130 19.54 -1.11 -0.99
N ARG A 131 18.86 -1.51 0.08
CA ARG A 131 19.36 -2.46 1.07
C ARG A 131 18.24 -3.43 1.43
N LYS A 132 18.57 -4.72 1.40
CA LYS A 132 17.67 -5.75 1.93
C LYS A 132 17.72 -5.74 3.46
N VAL A 133 16.57 -5.88 4.13
CA VAL A 133 16.55 -6.05 5.59
C VAL A 133 16.84 -7.52 5.90
N ASP A 134 18.03 -7.75 6.45
CA ASP A 134 18.44 -9.05 6.95
C ASP A 134 17.96 -9.30 8.38
N CYS A 135 17.93 -10.58 8.76
CA CYS A 135 17.46 -11.04 10.06
C CYS A 135 18.50 -10.96 11.18
N ASP A 136 19.73 -10.53 10.90
CA ASP A 136 20.83 -10.51 11.85
C ASP A 136 21.16 -9.07 12.24
N GLN A 137 22.00 -8.40 11.45
CA GLN A 137 22.44 -7.01 11.70
C GLN A 137 21.29 -6.00 11.69
N HIS A 138 20.26 -6.27 10.88
CA HIS A 138 19.09 -5.40 10.75
C HIS A 138 17.80 -6.04 11.30
N GLY A 139 17.91 -7.11 12.10
CA GLY A 139 16.77 -7.87 12.59
C GLY A 139 15.74 -7.06 13.37
N PHE A 140 16.15 -5.99 14.07
CA PHE A 140 15.25 -5.06 14.79
C PHE A 140 14.27 -4.30 13.87
N LYS A 141 14.59 -4.23 12.56
CA LYS A 141 13.69 -3.66 11.54
C LYS A 141 12.68 -4.69 11.06
N CYS A 142 12.91 -5.98 11.29
CA CYS A 142 11.94 -7.03 11.05
C CYS A 142 10.97 -7.11 12.23
N LYS A 143 9.73 -6.64 12.03
CA LYS A 143 8.68 -6.60 13.06
C LYS A 143 8.06 -7.96 13.34
N THR A 144 8.85 -8.88 13.88
CA THR A 144 8.42 -10.26 14.16
C THR A 144 7.45 -10.38 15.34
N ASP A 145 7.12 -9.27 16.00
CA ASP A 145 5.99 -9.14 16.92
C ASP A 145 4.63 -9.21 16.21
N ASP A 146 4.60 -8.90 14.91
CA ASP A 146 3.46 -9.08 14.04
C ASP A 146 3.55 -10.46 13.35
N PRO A 147 2.53 -11.34 13.48
CA PRO A 147 2.56 -12.68 12.88
C PRO A 147 2.65 -12.69 11.35
N HIS A 148 2.34 -11.56 10.69
CA HIS A 148 2.47 -11.40 9.25
C HIS A 148 3.91 -11.22 8.80
N PHE A 149 4.86 -10.96 9.71
CA PHE A 149 6.26 -10.74 9.41
C PHE A 149 7.12 -11.75 10.16
N TYR A 150 8.07 -12.36 9.46
CA TYR A 150 8.92 -13.39 10.04
C TYR A 150 10.31 -13.41 9.44
N CYS A 151 11.26 -13.84 10.24
CA CYS A 151 12.62 -14.02 9.80
C CYS A 151 12.82 -15.39 9.17
N ASN A 152 13.06 -15.42 7.85
CA ASN A 152 13.40 -16.65 7.15
C ASN A 152 14.90 -16.95 7.35
N LEU A 153 15.21 -17.92 8.20
CA LEU A 153 16.58 -18.28 8.55
C LEU A 153 17.36 -18.95 7.39
N GLN A 154 16.68 -19.44 6.36
CA GLN A 154 17.35 -20.05 5.21
C GLN A 154 17.83 -18.98 4.21
N SER A 155 17.00 -17.99 3.92
CA SER A 155 17.37 -16.88 3.02
C SER A 155 17.97 -15.67 3.75
N PHE A 156 17.94 -15.65 5.08
CA PHE A 156 18.30 -14.52 5.94
C PHE A 156 17.48 -13.25 5.63
N GLU A 157 16.23 -13.42 5.18
CA GLU A 157 15.35 -12.31 4.78
C GLU A 157 14.24 -12.11 5.79
N CYS A 158 13.94 -10.85 6.11
CA CYS A 158 12.68 -10.51 6.76
C CYS A 158 11.53 -10.65 5.74
N LYS A 159 10.75 -11.72 5.83
CA LYS A 159 9.62 -11.99 4.93
C LYS A 159 8.31 -11.51 5.52
N TYR A 160 7.33 -11.28 4.65
CA TYR A 160 5.97 -10.99 5.07
C TYR A 160 4.93 -11.69 4.21
N ASP A 161 3.76 -11.90 4.80
CA ASP A 161 2.55 -12.46 4.20
C ASP A 161 1.34 -11.73 4.78
N VAL A 162 0.82 -10.76 4.02
CA VAL A 162 -0.27 -9.87 4.46
C VAL A 162 -1.50 -10.13 3.61
N GLU A 163 -2.64 -10.25 4.27
CA GLU A 163 -3.96 -10.38 3.65
C GLU A 163 -4.80 -9.12 3.94
N TYR A 164 -5.47 -8.63 2.90
CA TYR A 164 -6.37 -7.49 2.97
C TYR A 164 -7.82 -7.95 3.22
N THR A 165 -8.66 -7.02 3.67
CA THR A 165 -10.07 -7.31 4.00
C THR A 165 -10.92 -7.74 2.80
N ASP A 166 -10.45 -7.51 1.57
CA ASP A 166 -11.09 -8.01 0.34
C ASP A 166 -10.61 -9.40 -0.08
N GLY A 167 -9.78 -10.06 0.73
CA GLY A 167 -9.21 -11.38 0.45
C GLY A 167 -8.02 -11.34 -0.51
N SER A 168 -7.59 -10.16 -0.98
CA SER A 168 -6.33 -10.05 -1.69
C SER A 168 -5.15 -10.25 -0.74
N SER A 169 -4.05 -10.82 -1.22
CA SER A 169 -2.85 -11.05 -0.41
C SER A 169 -1.58 -10.65 -1.14
N VAL A 170 -0.58 -10.27 -0.35
CA VAL A 170 0.72 -9.83 -0.83
C VAL A 170 1.83 -10.44 0.01
N LYS A 171 2.81 -11.05 -0.66
CA LYS A 171 3.97 -11.68 -0.05
C LYS A 171 5.26 -11.18 -0.66
N GLY A 172 6.30 -11.11 0.16
CA GLY A 172 7.60 -10.61 -0.25
C GLY A 172 8.59 -10.57 0.90
N PHE A 173 9.55 -9.66 0.80
CA PHE A 173 10.52 -9.39 1.85
C PHE A 173 10.65 -7.89 2.10
N ILE A 174 11.03 -7.52 3.32
CA ILE A 174 11.25 -6.13 3.72
C ILE A 174 12.61 -5.67 3.25
N ALA A 175 12.65 -4.46 2.72
CA ALA A 175 13.85 -3.77 2.26
C ALA A 175 13.75 -2.28 2.59
N ASP A 176 14.84 -1.56 2.41
CA ASP A 176 14.84 -0.11 2.46
C ASP A 176 15.55 0.51 1.25
N ASP A 177 14.95 1.55 0.70
CA ASP A 177 15.49 2.33 -0.40
C ASP A 177 15.01 3.78 -0.29
N VAL A 178 15.44 4.63 -1.22
CA VAL A 178 15.09 6.04 -1.24
C VAL A 178 13.83 6.26 -2.09
N ILE A 179 12.89 7.02 -1.56
CA ILE A 179 11.88 7.71 -2.36
C ILE A 179 12.21 9.20 -2.43
N THR A 180 12.00 9.82 -3.57
CA THR A 180 12.15 11.27 -3.75
C THR A 180 10.78 11.89 -4.02
N PHE A 181 10.42 12.87 -3.21
CA PHE A 181 9.17 13.63 -3.39
C PHE A 181 9.30 14.56 -4.58
N VAL A 182 8.32 14.53 -5.49
CA VAL A 182 8.36 15.26 -6.76
C VAL A 182 8.45 16.78 -6.55
N LEU A 183 7.79 17.30 -5.51
CA LEU A 183 7.72 18.74 -5.25
C LEU A 183 8.95 19.27 -4.53
N ASP A 184 9.46 18.50 -3.56
CA ASP A 184 10.53 18.96 -2.66
C ASP A 184 11.93 18.51 -3.13
N ASN A 185 12.00 17.65 -4.16
CA ASN A 185 13.20 16.97 -4.65
C ASN A 185 14.07 16.37 -3.52
N ARG A 186 13.42 15.98 -2.43
CA ARG A 186 14.09 15.53 -1.21
C ARG A 186 14.09 14.01 -1.16
N PRO A 187 15.27 13.37 -1.19
CA PRO A 187 15.39 11.93 -1.02
C PRO A 187 15.18 11.56 0.45
N ILE A 188 14.36 10.55 0.71
CA ILE A 188 14.16 9.98 2.03
C ILE A 188 14.21 8.46 1.94
N ARG A 189 14.94 7.87 2.88
CA ARG A 189 15.03 6.43 3.01
C ARG A 189 13.78 5.91 3.72
N VAL A 190 13.10 4.97 3.09
CA VAL A 190 11.89 4.31 3.60
C VAL A 190 12.07 2.80 3.58
N MET A 191 11.53 2.13 4.59
CA MET A 191 11.28 0.70 4.60
C MET A 191 10.02 0.40 3.80
N PHE A 192 10.08 -0.68 3.03
CA PHE A 192 8.98 -1.11 2.17
C PHE A 192 8.98 -2.64 1.99
N GLY A 193 7.82 -3.18 1.67
CA GLY A 193 7.65 -4.54 1.17
C GLY A 193 8.04 -4.64 -0.30
N CYS A 194 9.07 -5.42 -0.59
CA CYS A 194 9.45 -5.78 -1.94
C CYS A 194 8.65 -7.01 -2.36
N SER A 195 7.47 -6.78 -2.94
CA SER A 195 6.46 -7.81 -3.17
C SER A 195 6.81 -8.68 -4.39
N LYS A 196 6.63 -9.99 -4.25
CA LYS A 196 6.98 -11.02 -5.25
C LYS A 196 5.84 -11.97 -5.60
N ASP A 197 4.84 -12.06 -4.72
CA ASP A 197 3.64 -12.87 -4.91
C ASP A 197 2.41 -12.04 -4.50
N GLN A 198 1.44 -11.91 -5.39
CA GLN A 198 0.19 -11.19 -5.19
C GLN A 198 -0.95 -12.05 -5.70
N THR A 199 -1.97 -12.21 -4.87
CA THR A 199 -3.21 -12.91 -5.24
C THR A 199 -4.40 -11.97 -5.02
N GLY A 200 -5.34 -11.96 -5.97
CA GLY A 200 -6.50 -11.07 -5.95
C GLY A 200 -6.46 -10.03 -7.08
N HIS A 201 -7.30 -9.01 -6.96
CA HIS A 201 -7.48 -7.99 -7.99
C HIS A 201 -6.69 -6.72 -7.66
N PHE A 202 -5.61 -6.49 -8.41
CA PHE A 202 -4.81 -5.27 -8.30
C PHE A 202 -4.95 -4.40 -9.55
N LEU A 203 -4.89 -3.09 -9.37
CA LEU A 203 -4.95 -2.12 -10.46
C LEU A 203 -3.65 -2.11 -11.25
N ALA A 204 -3.71 -2.37 -12.56
CA ALA A 204 -2.52 -2.31 -13.42
C ALA A 204 -1.88 -0.91 -13.48
N SER A 205 -2.64 0.15 -13.19
CA SER A 205 -2.13 1.51 -13.09
C SER A 205 -1.33 1.79 -11.80
N SER A 206 -1.39 0.88 -10.83
CA SER A 206 -0.63 0.94 -9.58
C SER A 206 0.48 -0.11 -9.59
N SER A 207 1.61 0.22 -8.98
CA SER A 207 2.73 -0.71 -8.78
C SER A 207 2.77 -1.29 -7.37
N GLY A 208 1.86 -0.87 -6.50
CA GLY A 208 1.83 -1.25 -5.09
C GLY A 208 0.86 -0.42 -4.28
N VAL A 209 1.10 -0.34 -2.98
CA VAL A 209 0.24 0.36 -2.02
C VAL A 209 1.11 1.22 -1.11
N VAL A 210 0.66 2.45 -0.86
CA VAL A 210 1.19 3.32 0.20
C VAL A 210 0.26 3.23 1.40
N GLY A 211 0.68 2.42 2.39
CA GLY A 211 0.01 2.32 3.68
C GLY A 211 0.16 3.62 4.49
N LEU A 212 -0.98 4.23 4.80
CA LEU A 212 -1.13 5.45 5.62
C LEU A 212 -1.83 5.16 6.94
N GLY A 213 -1.82 3.88 7.37
CA GLY A 213 -2.35 3.47 8.65
C GLY A 213 -1.68 4.19 9.83
N ARG A 214 -2.44 4.23 10.93
CA ARG A 214 -2.11 5.03 12.13
C ARG A 214 -1.20 4.30 13.10
N ASP A 215 -0.82 3.05 12.82
CA ASP A 215 0.05 2.33 13.74
C ASP A 215 1.49 2.83 13.62
N VAL A 216 1.81 3.81 14.46
CA VAL A 216 3.15 4.39 14.59
C VAL A 216 4.15 3.44 15.25
N SER A 217 3.68 2.41 15.95
CA SER A 217 4.55 1.46 16.66
C SER A 217 5.23 0.46 15.72
N ARG A 218 4.58 0.14 14.60
CA ARG A 218 5.08 -0.85 13.62
C ARG A 218 6.10 -0.27 12.64
N GLY A 219 6.09 1.04 12.37
CA GLY A 219 7.14 1.68 11.57
C GLY A 219 7.16 1.33 10.07
N TYR A 220 6.14 0.62 9.54
CA TYR A 220 6.03 0.31 8.12
C TYR A 220 5.07 1.23 7.35
N SER A 221 4.19 1.96 8.05
CA SER A 221 3.37 2.99 7.41
C SER A 221 4.19 4.19 7.01
N LEU A 222 3.87 4.80 5.87
CA LEU A 222 4.61 5.95 5.40
C LEU A 222 4.65 7.09 6.45
N PRO A 223 3.56 7.42 7.17
CA PRO A 223 3.60 8.44 8.22
C PRO A 223 4.52 8.08 9.40
N SER A 224 4.52 6.82 9.86
CA SER A 224 5.34 6.39 10.99
C SER A 224 6.85 6.48 10.71
N GLN A 225 7.24 6.34 9.43
CA GLN A 225 8.63 6.44 8.99
C GLN A 225 9.15 7.88 8.93
N PHE A 226 8.27 8.88 9.02
CA PHE A 226 8.62 10.30 8.93
C PHE A 226 8.56 11.03 10.28
N GLY A 227 8.46 10.28 11.39
CA GLY A 227 8.37 10.86 12.72
C GLY A 227 6.99 11.47 13.01
N GLY A 228 5.95 11.03 12.29
CA GLY A 228 4.57 11.30 12.68
C GLY A 228 4.27 10.55 13.97
N THR A 229 4.25 11.28 15.09
CA THR A 229 3.78 10.82 16.41
C THR A 229 2.26 10.94 16.51
#